data_AF-A0A2V6IZU4-F1
#
_entry.id   AF-A0A2V6IZU4-F1
#
_cell.length_a   1.000
_cell.length_b   1.000
_cell.length_c   1.000
_cell.angle_alpha   90.00
_cell.angle_beta   90.00
_cell.angle_gamma   90.00
#
_symmetry.space_group_name_H-M   'P 1'
#
loop_
_entity.id
_entity.type
_entity.pdbx_description
1 polymer ?
#
loop_
_entity_poly.entity_id
_entity_poly.type
_entity_poly.pdbx_seq_one_letter_code
_entity_poly.pdbx_strand_id
1 'polypeptide(L)'
;MHATQQAAGLEKRLRHAETQLAALTPPRGRGKRQITDEATLVEAIARVLKEHRVVGLLSLAWEQQVEQTTQYVGRGRGSVHREQRVLQKIRYHITRITRQTDTMAALTQRLGWKAFVTNAGPTRLSLQAAVLCYRHEYRVERIFHRLKSRVHIAPLFVKLNEQIEGLTYLLTLGVRVLTVMEFVLRRSLQYEQASLPSLHPENKQKRTDTPTAERILKAFSGISLTIIKNTAGEDILRRLTPLSGLQEDILQRLGLGATLYGQLEIQTIGI
;
A
#
# COMPACT_ATOMS: atom_id res chain seq x y z
N MET A 1 5.36 -14.00 8.87
CA MET A 1 4.32 -13.47 7.95
C MET A 1 4.83 -13.26 6.53
N HIS A 2 5.96 -12.57 6.29
CA HIS A 2 6.45 -12.37 4.92
C HIS A 2 6.89 -13.67 4.22
N ALA A 3 7.64 -14.54 4.90
CA ALA A 3 8.04 -15.84 4.33
C ALA A 3 6.83 -16.70 3.94
N THR A 4 5.83 -16.79 4.82
CA THR A 4 4.61 -17.58 4.60
C THR A 4 3.77 -17.04 3.43
N GLN A 5 3.62 -15.71 3.32
CA GLN A 5 2.96 -15.10 2.16
C GLN A 5 3.72 -15.34 0.85
N GLN A 6 5.06 -15.24 0.87
CA GLN A 6 5.87 -15.52 -0.31
C GLN A 6 5.80 -16.99 -0.73
N ALA A 7 5.80 -17.92 0.23
CA ALA A 7 5.65 -19.35 -0.03
C ALA A 7 4.26 -19.66 -0.64
N ALA A 8 3.19 -19.09 -0.09
CA ALA A 8 1.84 -19.22 -0.66
C ALA A 8 1.76 -18.63 -2.08
N GLY A 9 2.41 -17.48 -2.31
CA GLY A 9 2.52 -16.88 -3.63
C GLY A 9 3.28 -17.75 -4.64
N LEU A 10 4.36 -18.41 -4.21
CA LEU A 10 5.11 -19.35 -5.03
C LEU A 10 4.27 -20.57 -5.42
N GLU A 11 3.58 -21.18 -4.44
CA GLU A 11 2.70 -22.33 -4.68
C GLU A 11 1.60 -22.00 -5.68
N LYS A 12 0.99 -20.81 -5.57
CA LYS A 12 -0.02 -20.35 -6.52
C LYS A 12 0.55 -20.25 -7.95
N ARG A 13 1.75 -19.69 -8.11
CA ARG A 13 2.40 -19.58 -9.43
C ARG A 13 2.75 -20.94 -10.01
N LEU A 14 3.23 -21.89 -9.20
CA LEU A 14 3.51 -23.26 -9.64
C LEU A 14 2.26 -23.95 -10.17
N ARG A 15 1.14 -23.87 -9.44
CA ARG A 15 -0.14 -24.44 -9.90
C ARG A 15 -0.62 -23.83 -11.21
N HIS A 16 -0.53 -22.50 -11.35
CA HIS A 16 -0.92 -21.84 -12.60
C HIS A 16 -0.03 -22.24 -13.77
N ALA A 17 1.29 -22.35 -13.55
CA ALA A 17 2.23 -22.82 -14.55
C ALA A 17 1.95 -24.27 -14.96
N GLU A 18 1.75 -25.18 -14.00
CA GLU A 18 1.40 -26.59 -14.26
C GLU A 18 0.13 -26.72 -15.12
N THR A 19 -0.93 -25.97 -14.77
CA THR A 19 -2.18 -25.95 -15.53
C THR A 19 -1.98 -25.41 -16.95
N GLN A 20 -1.23 -24.32 -17.12
CA GLN A 20 -0.96 -23.76 -18.45
C GLN A 20 -0.06 -24.67 -19.29
N LEU A 21 0.97 -25.28 -18.70
CA LEU A 21 1.85 -26.24 -19.36
C LEU A 21 1.06 -27.46 -19.84
N ALA A 22 0.20 -28.02 -19.00
CA ALA A 22 -0.70 -29.12 -19.41
C ALA A 22 -1.64 -28.71 -20.55
N ALA A 23 -2.08 -27.44 -20.57
CA ALA A 23 -2.93 -26.90 -21.63
C ALA A 23 -2.19 -26.63 -22.95
N LEU A 24 -0.85 -26.63 -22.99
CA LEU A 24 -0.07 -26.50 -24.24
C LEU A 24 -0.24 -27.73 -25.15
N THR A 25 -0.40 -28.92 -24.56
CA THR A 25 -0.54 -30.18 -25.30
C THR A 25 -1.86 -30.89 -24.95
N PRO A 26 -3.03 -30.31 -25.30
CA PRO A 26 -4.32 -30.88 -24.96
C PRO A 26 -4.59 -32.18 -25.74
N PRO A 27 -5.45 -33.09 -25.21
CA PRO A 27 -5.89 -34.25 -25.98
C PRO A 27 -6.56 -33.83 -27.28
N ARG A 28 -6.52 -34.73 -28.28
CA ARG A 28 -7.11 -34.48 -29.59
C ARG A 28 -8.61 -34.27 -29.45
N GLY A 29 -9.12 -33.22 -30.08
CA GLY A 29 -10.54 -32.86 -30.03
C GLY A 29 -10.85 -31.65 -30.91
N ARG A 30 -12.13 -31.45 -31.20
CA ARG A 30 -12.60 -30.31 -32.01
C ARG A 30 -12.18 -28.99 -31.34
N GLY A 31 -11.53 -28.11 -32.10
CA GLY A 31 -11.04 -26.81 -31.63
C GLY A 31 -9.76 -26.86 -30.77
N LYS A 32 -9.13 -28.02 -30.58
CA LYS A 32 -7.86 -28.16 -29.84
C LYS A 32 -6.68 -28.22 -30.80
N ARG A 33 -5.94 -27.10 -30.92
CA ARG A 33 -4.73 -27.02 -31.75
C ARG A 33 -3.60 -27.87 -31.14
N GLN A 34 -2.97 -28.70 -31.96
CA GLN A 34 -1.83 -29.53 -31.56
C GLN A 34 -0.53 -28.83 -31.97
N ILE A 35 0.51 -28.98 -31.15
CA ILE A 35 1.86 -28.50 -31.48
C ILE A 35 2.57 -29.62 -32.25
N THR A 36 2.99 -29.32 -33.47
CA THR A 36 3.59 -30.28 -34.41
C THR A 36 5.10 -30.11 -34.57
N ASP A 37 5.65 -29.03 -34.01
CA ASP A 37 7.05 -28.65 -34.10
C ASP A 37 7.66 -28.56 -32.69
N GLU A 38 8.88 -29.09 -32.53
CA GLU A 38 9.53 -29.17 -31.22
C GLU A 38 9.97 -27.78 -30.75
N ALA A 39 10.54 -26.96 -31.63
CA ALA A 39 11.01 -25.63 -31.29
C ALA A 39 9.86 -24.77 -30.74
N THR A 40 8.70 -24.85 -31.39
CA THR A 40 7.47 -24.19 -30.94
C THR A 40 7.03 -24.66 -29.54
N LEU A 41 7.15 -25.95 -29.23
CA LEU A 41 6.84 -26.47 -27.88
C LEU A 41 7.82 -25.92 -26.85
N VAL A 42 9.12 -25.98 -27.13
CA VAL A 42 10.18 -25.51 -26.22
C VAL A 42 10.04 -24.01 -25.95
N GLU A 43 9.78 -23.20 -26.98
CA GLU A 43 9.52 -21.76 -26.82
C GLU A 43 8.27 -21.49 -25.98
N ALA A 44 7.19 -22.24 -26.22
CA ALA A 44 5.95 -22.10 -25.45
C ALA A 44 6.14 -22.47 -23.98
N ILE A 45 6.87 -23.55 -23.69
CA ILE A 45 7.25 -23.95 -22.32
C ILE A 45 8.08 -22.84 -21.66
N ALA A 46 9.14 -22.37 -22.33
CA ALA A 46 10.02 -21.34 -21.80
C ALA A 46 9.25 -20.05 -21.47
N ARG A 47 8.29 -19.65 -22.32
CA ARG A 47 7.41 -18.51 -22.08
C ARG A 47 6.57 -18.68 -20.82
N VAL A 48 5.90 -19.83 -20.66
CA VAL A 48 5.06 -20.10 -19.48
C VAL A 48 5.90 -20.10 -18.20
N LEU A 49 7.07 -20.74 -18.21
CA LEU A 49 7.97 -20.78 -17.05
C LEU A 49 8.46 -19.37 -16.65
N LYS A 50 8.75 -18.50 -17.63
CA LYS A 50 9.17 -17.12 -17.40
C LYS A 50 8.03 -16.25 -16.88
N GLU A 51 6.85 -16.33 -17.49
CA GLU A 51 5.66 -15.56 -17.12
C GLU A 51 5.25 -15.82 -15.67
N HIS A 52 5.24 -17.10 -15.25
CA HIS A 52 4.93 -17.47 -13.87
C HIS A 52 6.11 -17.38 -12.91
N ARG A 53 7.32 -17.00 -13.38
CA ARG A 53 8.54 -16.91 -12.57
C ARG A 53 8.86 -18.23 -11.83
N VAL A 54 8.84 -19.34 -12.57
CA VAL A 54 9.10 -20.71 -12.08
C VAL A 54 10.17 -21.45 -12.91
N VAL A 55 10.99 -20.70 -13.64
CA VAL A 55 12.16 -21.23 -14.36
C VAL A 55 13.08 -21.98 -13.39
N GLY A 56 13.47 -23.22 -13.73
CA GLY A 56 14.33 -24.05 -12.87
C GLY A 56 13.64 -24.61 -11.62
N LEU A 57 12.30 -24.55 -11.55
CA LEU A 57 11.52 -25.19 -10.48
C LEU A 57 10.67 -26.37 -10.98
N LEU A 58 10.49 -26.48 -12.30
CA LEU A 58 9.75 -27.55 -12.95
C LEU A 58 10.64 -28.26 -13.95
N SER A 59 10.64 -29.60 -13.90
CA SER A 59 11.23 -30.49 -14.90
C SER A 59 10.09 -31.02 -15.77
N LEU A 60 10.25 -30.90 -17.09
CA LEU A 60 9.27 -31.39 -18.06
C LEU A 60 9.85 -32.55 -18.85
N ALA A 61 9.01 -33.54 -19.14
CA ALA A 61 9.27 -34.57 -20.13
C ALA A 61 8.17 -34.52 -21.18
N TRP A 62 8.54 -34.68 -22.45
CA TRP A 62 7.61 -34.75 -23.56
C TRP A 62 8.04 -35.84 -24.54
N GLU A 63 7.10 -36.29 -25.34
CA GLU A 63 7.32 -37.29 -26.38
C GLU A 63 6.73 -36.84 -27.72
N GLN A 64 7.33 -37.33 -28.80
CA GLN A 64 6.80 -37.19 -30.15
C GLN A 64 5.87 -38.36 -30.45
N GLN A 65 4.61 -38.06 -30.75
CA GLN A 65 3.64 -39.06 -31.18
C GLN A 65 3.40 -38.92 -32.69
N VAL A 66 3.61 -40.01 -33.43
CA VAL A 66 3.43 -40.07 -34.88
C VAL A 66 2.28 -41.02 -35.19
N GLU A 67 1.28 -40.52 -35.91
CA GLU A 67 0.19 -41.35 -36.41
C GLU A 67 0.18 -41.33 -37.93
N GLN A 68 0.02 -42.49 -38.55
CA GLN A 68 -0.07 -42.65 -39.99
C GLN A 68 -1.54 -42.80 -40.38
N THR A 69 -2.00 -41.94 -41.29
CA THR A 69 -3.34 -42.05 -41.88
C THR A 69 -3.23 -42.18 -43.39
N THR A 70 -3.83 -43.21 -43.96
CA THR A 70 -3.93 -43.37 -45.41
C THR A 70 -5.13 -42.60 -45.96
N GLN A 71 -4.89 -41.78 -46.99
CA GLN A 71 -5.95 -41.09 -47.75
C GLN A 71 -5.85 -41.47 -49.22
N TYR A 72 -7.00 -41.76 -49.84
CA TYR A 72 -7.08 -41.99 -51.27
C TYR A 72 -6.83 -40.69 -52.05
N VAL A 73 -6.10 -40.77 -53.15
CA VAL A 73 -5.77 -39.62 -53.99
C VAL A 73 -6.98 -39.22 -54.87
N GLY A 74 -7.43 -37.95 -54.79
CA GLY A 74 -8.51 -37.34 -55.60
C GLY A 74 -9.92 -37.31 -54.96
N ARG A 75 -10.89 -36.62 -55.58
CA ARG A 75 -12.31 -36.57 -55.12
C ARG A 75 -13.06 -37.89 -55.43
N GLY A 76 -13.99 -38.31 -54.55
CA GLY A 76 -14.90 -39.47 -54.76
C GLY A 76 -14.81 -40.58 -53.68
N ARG A 77 -15.74 -41.56 -53.71
CA ARG A 77 -15.74 -42.74 -52.80
C ARG A 77 -14.54 -43.68 -53.10
N GLY A 78 -14.07 -44.39 -52.08
CA GLY A 78 -12.89 -45.27 -52.16
C GLY A 78 -13.11 -46.48 -53.09
N SER A 79 -12.04 -46.90 -53.78
CA SER A 79 -12.01 -48.09 -54.66
C SER A 79 -10.74 -48.91 -54.38
N VAL A 80 -10.80 -50.23 -54.58
CA VAL A 80 -9.73 -51.21 -54.29
C VAL A 80 -8.46 -50.95 -55.12
N HIS A 81 -8.59 -50.34 -56.31
CA HIS A 81 -7.47 -50.04 -57.22
C HIS A 81 -6.94 -48.61 -57.11
N ARG A 82 -7.35 -47.85 -56.08
CA ARG A 82 -7.04 -46.42 -55.99
C ARG A 82 -5.75 -46.18 -55.20
N GLU A 83 -4.87 -45.35 -55.76
CA GLU A 83 -3.62 -44.95 -55.13
C GLU A 83 -3.88 -44.27 -53.77
N GLN A 84 -3.18 -44.74 -52.74
CA GLN A 84 -3.28 -44.25 -51.38
C GLN A 84 -2.01 -43.45 -51.03
N ARG A 85 -2.20 -42.29 -50.41
CA ARG A 85 -1.12 -41.48 -49.84
C ARG A 85 -1.11 -41.65 -48.32
N VAL A 86 0.05 -41.99 -47.76
CA VAL A 86 0.26 -42.00 -46.31
C VAL A 86 0.54 -40.57 -45.84
N LEU A 87 -0.31 -40.04 -44.96
CA LEU A 87 -0.09 -38.78 -44.27
C LEU A 87 0.39 -39.07 -42.84
N GLN A 88 1.54 -38.52 -42.48
CA GLN A 88 2.05 -38.56 -41.12
C GLN A 88 1.55 -37.34 -40.34
N LYS A 89 0.89 -37.58 -39.22
CA LYS A 89 0.47 -36.54 -38.27
C LYS A 89 1.34 -36.64 -37.03
N ILE A 90 2.25 -35.68 -36.88
CA ILE A 90 3.15 -35.57 -35.74
C ILE A 90 2.52 -34.63 -34.71
N ARG A 91 2.60 -34.98 -33.42
CA ARG A 91 2.38 -34.04 -32.32
C ARG A 91 3.41 -34.25 -31.21
N TYR A 92 3.71 -33.19 -30.48
CA TYR A 92 4.43 -33.29 -29.22
C TYR A 92 3.46 -33.25 -28.05
N HIS A 93 3.67 -34.14 -27.08
CA HIS A 93 2.83 -34.28 -25.89
C HIS A 93 3.69 -34.24 -24.62
N ILE A 94 3.37 -33.33 -23.69
CA ILE A 94 4.01 -33.29 -22.38
C ILE A 94 3.47 -34.46 -21.57
N THR A 95 4.34 -35.41 -21.24
CA THR A 95 4.00 -36.65 -20.51
C THR A 95 4.17 -36.47 -19.01
N ARG A 96 5.11 -35.63 -18.58
CA ARG A 96 5.39 -35.43 -17.15
C ARG A 96 5.76 -33.98 -16.86
N ILE A 97 5.15 -33.45 -15.81
CA ILE A 97 5.57 -32.20 -15.17
C ILE A 97 5.94 -32.56 -13.73
N THR A 98 7.17 -32.31 -13.33
CA THR A 98 7.68 -32.67 -12.00
C THR A 98 8.28 -31.46 -11.33
N ARG A 99 7.86 -31.20 -10.09
CA ARG A 99 8.47 -30.17 -9.26
C ARG A 99 9.86 -30.60 -8.81
N GLN A 100 10.83 -29.70 -8.94
CA GLN A 100 12.18 -29.91 -8.46
C GLN A 100 12.23 -29.56 -6.97
N THR A 101 12.08 -30.56 -6.12
CA THR A 101 11.95 -30.38 -4.66
C THR A 101 13.16 -29.70 -4.03
N ASP A 102 14.37 -30.03 -4.49
CA ASP A 102 15.61 -29.51 -3.89
C ASP A 102 15.82 -28.03 -4.19
N THR A 103 15.58 -27.62 -5.44
CA THR A 103 15.66 -26.20 -5.83
C THR A 103 14.56 -25.38 -5.16
N MET A 104 13.36 -25.96 -5.02
CA MET A 104 12.26 -25.35 -4.27
C MET A 104 12.58 -25.21 -2.77
N ALA A 105 13.19 -26.22 -2.15
CA ALA A 105 13.59 -26.16 -0.75
C ALA A 105 14.64 -25.07 -0.52
N ALA A 106 15.68 -25.01 -1.37
CA ALA A 106 16.70 -23.97 -1.31
C ALA A 106 16.13 -22.56 -1.52
N LEU A 107 15.17 -22.41 -2.44
CA LEU A 107 14.49 -21.13 -2.66
C LEU A 107 13.61 -20.75 -1.46
N THR A 108 12.90 -21.72 -0.89
CA THR A 108 12.01 -21.51 0.27
C THR A 108 12.79 -21.09 1.51
N GLN A 109 13.99 -21.65 1.74
CA GLN A 109 14.91 -21.24 2.81
C GLN A 109 15.34 -19.77 2.73
N ARG A 110 15.34 -19.19 1.52
CA ARG A 110 15.71 -17.80 1.28
C ARG A 110 14.51 -16.84 1.30
N LEU A 111 13.29 -17.34 1.51
CA LEU A 111 12.10 -16.49 1.61
C LEU A 111 12.06 -15.75 2.96
N GLY A 112 11.41 -14.59 2.95
CA GLY A 112 11.18 -13.78 4.15
C GLY A 112 12.36 -12.95 4.62
N TRP A 113 13.47 -12.94 3.87
CA TRP A 113 14.60 -12.06 4.15
C TRP A 113 14.23 -10.61 3.82
N LYS A 114 14.59 -9.69 4.72
CA LYS A 114 14.49 -8.25 4.51
C LYS A 114 15.85 -7.64 4.82
N ALA A 115 16.47 -7.03 3.82
CA ALA A 115 17.74 -6.34 4.00
C ALA A 115 17.49 -4.87 4.37
N PHE A 116 18.21 -4.38 5.37
CA PHE A 116 18.25 -2.97 5.74
C PHE A 116 19.63 -2.44 5.42
N VAL A 117 19.69 -1.30 4.75
CA VAL A 117 20.94 -0.64 4.39
C VAL A 117 20.95 0.73 5.04
N THR A 118 22.06 1.08 5.68
CA THR A 118 22.28 2.39 6.28
C THR A 118 23.69 2.85 5.94
N ASN A 119 23.85 4.16 5.72
CA ASN A 119 25.15 4.81 5.57
C ASN A 119 25.73 5.25 6.93
N ALA A 120 25.01 5.03 8.04
CA ALA A 120 25.49 5.32 9.38
C ALA A 120 26.34 4.17 9.92
N GLY A 121 27.58 4.48 10.32
CA GLY A 121 28.45 3.52 10.99
C GLY A 121 27.94 3.13 12.39
N PRO A 122 28.42 2.00 12.95
CA PRO A 122 27.91 1.44 14.21
C PRO A 122 28.13 2.35 15.43
N THR A 123 29.13 3.24 15.37
CA THR A 123 29.39 4.26 16.41
C THR A 123 28.33 5.35 16.44
N ARG A 124 27.71 5.67 15.30
CA ARG A 124 26.64 6.69 15.18
C ARG A 124 25.25 6.09 15.37
N LEU A 125 25.05 4.83 14.98
CA LEU A 125 23.76 4.17 15.01
C LEU A 125 23.95 2.67 15.29
N SER A 126 23.57 2.23 16.48
CA SER A 126 23.58 0.80 16.79
C SER A 126 22.57 0.05 15.93
N LEU A 127 22.78 -1.27 15.76
CA LEU A 127 21.84 -2.11 15.00
C LEU A 127 20.42 -2.02 15.55
N GLN A 128 20.27 -2.08 16.88
CA GLN A 128 18.96 -1.96 17.53
C GLN A 128 18.31 -0.61 17.22
N ALA A 129 19.05 0.49 17.33
CA ALA A 129 18.55 1.82 17.01
C ALA A 129 18.18 1.96 15.52
N ALA A 130 18.98 1.39 14.61
CA ALA A 130 18.68 1.38 13.18
C ALA A 130 17.36 0.65 12.88
N VAL A 131 17.17 -0.52 13.46
CA VAL A 131 15.93 -1.30 13.30
C VAL A 131 14.74 -0.55 13.88
N LEU A 132 14.87 0.06 15.07
CA LEU A 132 13.81 0.86 15.68
C LEU A 132 13.46 2.08 14.82
N CYS A 133 14.45 2.85 14.36
CA CYS A 133 14.25 3.99 13.46
C CYS A 133 13.47 3.59 12.21
N TYR A 134 13.83 2.48 11.57
CA TYR A 134 13.09 1.97 10.42
C TYR A 134 11.67 1.54 10.80
N ARG A 135 11.47 0.84 11.92
CA ARG A 135 10.13 0.44 12.36
C ARG A 135 9.24 1.62 12.73
N HIS A 136 9.81 2.77 13.06
CA HIS A 136 9.07 4.02 13.25
C HIS A 136 8.66 4.72 11.93
N GLU A 137 8.91 4.12 10.75
CA GLU A 137 8.49 4.66 9.45
C GLU A 137 6.96 4.81 9.29
N TYR A 138 6.15 4.19 10.16
CA TYR A 138 4.69 4.45 10.24
C TYR A 138 4.34 5.95 10.39
N ARG A 139 5.30 6.77 10.86
CA ARG A 139 5.15 8.23 10.92
C ARG A 139 4.85 8.85 9.55
N VAL A 140 5.40 8.30 8.47
CA VAL A 140 5.15 8.76 7.10
C VAL A 140 3.75 8.35 6.65
N GLU A 141 3.35 7.10 6.89
CA GLU A 141 1.99 6.62 6.58
C GLU A 141 0.91 7.45 7.29
N ARG A 142 1.17 7.83 8.54
CA ARG A 142 0.27 8.69 9.32
C ARG A 142 0.09 10.08 8.69
N ILE A 143 1.14 10.66 8.11
CA ILE A 143 1.07 11.95 7.40
C ILE A 143 0.18 11.80 6.16
N PHE A 144 0.39 10.76 5.35
CA PHE A 144 -0.46 10.51 4.18
C PHE A 144 -1.91 10.21 4.55
N HIS A 145 -2.13 9.47 5.64
CA HIS A 145 -3.47 9.21 6.15
C HIS A 145 -4.15 10.52 6.56
N ARG A 146 -3.46 11.44 7.24
CA ARG A 146 -3.99 12.76 7.58
C ARG A 146 -4.33 13.60 6.36
N LEU A 147 -3.44 13.59 5.37
CA LEU A 147 -3.63 14.30 4.12
C LEU A 147 -4.93 13.86 3.42
N LYS A 148 -5.22 12.55 3.45
CA LYS A 148 -6.43 11.95 2.86
C LYS A 148 -7.68 12.11 3.73
N SER A 149 -7.58 11.94 5.05
CA SER A 149 -8.75 11.80 5.95
C SER A 149 -9.11 13.02 6.78
N ARG A 150 -8.18 13.96 7.00
CA ARG A 150 -8.40 15.12 7.89
C ARG A 150 -8.46 16.41 7.10
N VAL A 151 -7.53 16.59 6.17
CA VAL A 151 -7.47 17.79 5.33
C VAL A 151 -8.01 17.54 3.92
N HIS A 152 -8.48 16.32 3.62
CA HIS A 152 -9.22 15.95 2.41
C HIS A 152 -8.56 16.43 1.11
N ILE A 153 -7.31 16.04 0.88
CA ILE A 153 -6.57 16.40 -0.35
C ILE A 153 -7.22 15.88 -1.64
N ALA A 154 -8.18 14.96 -1.57
CA ALA A 154 -8.93 14.51 -2.74
C ALA A 154 -10.35 14.09 -2.34
N PRO A 155 -11.36 14.39 -3.17
CA PRO A 155 -11.29 15.21 -4.39
C PRO A 155 -11.17 16.72 -4.08
N LEU A 156 -10.46 17.47 -4.93
CA LEU A 156 -10.40 18.94 -4.88
C LEU A 156 -11.27 19.51 -5.99
N PHE A 157 -12.16 20.45 -5.66
CA PHE A 157 -13.00 21.15 -6.63
C PHE A 157 -12.30 22.40 -7.18
N VAL A 158 -11.17 22.19 -7.87
CA VAL A 158 -10.35 23.25 -8.49
C VAL A 158 -10.28 23.07 -10.00
N LYS A 159 -10.09 24.16 -10.75
CA LYS A 159 -10.19 24.16 -12.22
C LYS A 159 -8.83 24.18 -12.93
N LEU A 160 -7.82 24.78 -12.30
CA LEU A 160 -6.49 24.98 -12.88
C LEU A 160 -5.45 24.10 -12.20
N ASN A 161 -4.42 23.69 -12.94
CA ASN A 161 -3.35 22.85 -12.41
C ASN A 161 -2.56 23.56 -11.31
N GLU A 162 -2.36 24.88 -11.44
CA GLU A 162 -1.68 25.72 -10.45
C GLU A 162 -2.46 25.77 -9.14
N GLN A 163 -3.80 25.67 -9.19
CA GLN A 163 -4.64 25.59 -7.99
C GLN A 163 -4.49 24.24 -7.28
N ILE A 164 -4.36 23.14 -8.05
CA ILE A 164 -4.09 21.81 -7.49
C ILE A 164 -2.75 21.82 -6.75
N GLU A 165 -1.72 22.39 -7.38
CA GLU A 165 -0.39 22.48 -6.80
C GLU A 165 -0.38 23.37 -5.55
N GLY A 166 -0.91 24.60 -5.65
CA GLY A 166 -0.96 25.54 -4.53
C GLY A 166 -1.75 25.01 -3.34
N LEU A 167 -2.90 24.37 -3.59
CA LEU A 167 -3.71 23.77 -2.54
C LEU A 167 -2.97 22.58 -1.90
N THR A 168 -2.28 21.76 -2.70
CA THR A 168 -1.44 20.68 -2.18
C THR A 168 -0.38 21.21 -1.21
N TYR A 169 0.33 22.29 -1.57
CA TYR A 169 1.30 22.92 -0.67
C TYR A 169 0.64 23.42 0.62
N LEU A 170 -0.48 24.12 0.54
CA LEU A 170 -1.21 24.61 1.71
C LEU A 170 -1.66 23.47 2.64
N LEU A 171 -2.22 22.40 2.09
CA LEU A 171 -2.66 21.24 2.89
C LEU A 171 -1.47 20.52 3.55
N THR A 172 -0.33 20.42 2.86
CA THR A 172 0.89 19.85 3.48
C THR A 172 1.44 20.71 4.61
N LEU A 173 1.34 22.05 4.50
CA LEU A 173 1.64 22.95 5.62
C LEU A 173 0.70 22.71 6.80
N GLY A 174 -0.60 22.55 6.56
CA GLY A 174 -1.57 22.19 7.60
C GLY A 174 -1.18 20.90 8.33
N VAL A 175 -0.80 19.85 7.60
CA VAL A 175 -0.35 18.58 8.22
C VAL A 175 0.94 18.76 9.02
N ARG A 176 1.86 19.64 8.58
CA ARG A 176 3.07 19.97 9.36
C ARG A 176 2.71 20.66 10.68
N VAL A 177 1.79 21.63 10.67
CA VAL A 177 1.30 22.30 11.89
C VAL A 177 0.73 21.29 12.88
N LEU A 178 -0.15 20.38 12.41
CA LEU A 178 -0.71 19.31 13.26
C LEU A 178 0.39 18.39 13.83
N THR A 179 1.45 18.14 13.06
CA THR A 179 2.55 17.26 13.47
C THR A 179 3.46 17.93 14.50
N VAL A 180 3.76 19.21 14.32
CA VAL A 180 4.55 20.02 15.26
C VAL A 180 3.79 20.18 16.57
N MET A 181 2.50 20.50 16.52
CA MET A 181 1.64 20.61 17.71
C MET A 181 1.71 19.35 18.58
N GLU A 182 1.55 18.17 17.98
CA GLU A 182 1.70 16.91 18.71
C GLU A 182 3.10 16.69 19.25
N PHE A 183 4.12 16.97 18.44
CA PHE A 183 5.49 16.74 18.82
C PHE A 183 5.86 17.58 20.05
N VAL A 184 5.58 18.88 20.01
CA VAL A 184 5.86 19.82 21.09
C VAL A 184 5.13 19.40 22.36
N LEU A 185 3.82 19.17 22.28
CA LEU A 185 3.02 18.83 23.46
C LEU A 185 3.40 17.47 24.06
N ARG A 186 3.57 16.42 23.23
CA ARG A 186 3.98 15.09 23.70
C ARG A 186 5.38 15.12 24.32
N ARG A 187 6.30 15.90 23.75
CA ARG A 187 7.65 16.06 24.29
C ARG A 187 7.61 16.74 25.66
N SER A 188 6.80 17.79 25.83
CA SER A 188 6.61 18.43 27.15
C SER A 188 6.04 17.44 28.17
N LEU A 189 4.97 16.71 27.82
CA LEU A 189 4.36 15.71 28.69
C LEU A 189 5.33 14.59 29.08
N GLN A 190 6.13 14.10 28.14
CA GLN A 190 7.14 13.08 28.40
C GLN A 190 8.24 13.58 29.34
N TYR A 191 8.71 14.82 29.15
CA TYR A 191 9.76 15.42 29.99
C TYR A 191 9.31 15.57 31.44
N GLU A 192 8.07 16.02 31.65
CA GLU A 192 7.48 16.20 32.99
C GLU A 192 6.84 14.94 33.56
N GLN A 193 6.86 13.81 32.82
CA GLN A 193 6.14 12.58 33.17
C GLN A 193 4.65 12.83 33.48
N ALA A 194 4.05 13.78 32.75
CA ALA A 194 2.69 14.25 32.95
C ALA A 194 1.72 13.63 31.95
N SER A 195 0.43 13.72 32.25
CA SER A 195 -0.66 13.32 31.34
C SER A 195 -1.84 14.27 31.44
N LEU A 196 -2.49 14.53 30.30
CA LEU A 196 -3.64 15.41 30.23
C LEU A 196 -4.95 14.64 30.45
N PRO A 197 -5.85 15.11 31.33
CA PRO A 197 -7.19 14.57 31.45
C PRO A 197 -8.11 15.08 30.32
N SER A 198 -9.28 14.46 30.18
CA SER A 198 -10.43 15.05 29.46
C SER A 198 -10.26 15.35 27.96
N LEU A 199 -9.25 14.78 27.30
CA LEU A 199 -9.10 14.83 25.83
C LEU A 199 -9.93 13.77 25.09
N HIS A 200 -10.72 12.99 25.83
CA HIS A 200 -11.61 11.95 25.34
C HIS A 200 -13.07 12.35 25.63
N PRO A 201 -13.84 12.80 24.61
CA PRO A 201 -15.25 13.14 24.79
C PRO A 201 -16.06 11.97 25.38
N GLU A 202 -15.75 10.76 24.92
CA GLU A 202 -16.36 9.51 25.38
C GLU A 202 -15.95 9.08 26.81
N ASN A 203 -14.83 9.59 27.34
CA ASN A 203 -14.39 9.28 28.69
C ASN A 203 -13.53 10.42 29.26
N LYS A 204 -14.18 11.35 29.97
CA LYS A 204 -13.51 12.54 30.53
C LYS A 204 -12.43 12.21 31.57
N GLN A 205 -12.47 11.02 32.19
CA GLN A 205 -11.49 10.58 33.19
C GLN A 205 -10.24 9.96 32.56
N LYS A 206 -10.30 9.56 31.28
CA LYS A 206 -9.15 8.96 30.59
C LYS A 206 -8.05 10.00 30.39
N ARG A 207 -6.88 9.71 30.97
CA ARG A 207 -5.66 10.51 30.83
C ARG A 207 -4.83 10.01 29.65
N THR A 208 -4.09 10.91 29.01
CA THR A 208 -3.16 10.55 27.92
C THR A 208 -1.91 11.43 27.94
N ASP A 209 -0.77 10.80 27.72
CA ASP A 209 0.55 11.39 27.49
C ASP A 209 0.89 11.53 25.99
N THR A 210 0.15 10.82 25.13
CA THR A 210 0.29 10.87 23.66
C THR A 210 -0.94 11.44 22.93
N PRO A 211 -1.48 12.61 23.29
CA PRO A 211 -2.67 13.15 22.64
C PRO A 211 -2.44 13.45 21.16
N THR A 212 -3.51 13.41 20.35
CA THR A 212 -3.43 13.76 18.93
C THR A 212 -3.81 15.21 18.69
N ALA A 213 -3.31 15.84 17.62
CA ALA A 213 -3.66 17.22 17.25
C ALA A 213 -5.17 17.41 17.14
N GLU A 214 -5.88 16.42 16.60
CA GLU A 214 -7.34 16.47 16.46
C GLU A 214 -8.04 16.52 17.83
N ARG A 215 -7.52 15.79 18.84
CA ARG A 215 -8.06 15.85 20.21
C ARG A 215 -7.72 17.14 20.91
N ILE A 216 -6.49 17.63 20.71
CA ILE A 216 -6.03 18.92 21.22
C ILE A 216 -6.95 20.02 20.68
N LEU A 217 -7.14 20.11 19.36
CA LEU A 217 -8.02 21.09 18.73
C LEU A 217 -9.48 20.95 19.18
N LYS A 218 -9.97 19.72 19.36
CA LYS A 218 -11.33 19.48 19.85
C LYS A 218 -11.56 20.00 21.26
N ALA A 219 -10.54 20.09 22.10
CA ALA A 219 -10.65 20.72 23.42
C ALA A 219 -10.99 22.23 23.34
N PHE A 220 -10.72 22.87 22.20
CA PHE A 220 -10.98 24.30 21.96
C PHE A 220 -12.27 24.53 21.16
N SER A 221 -13.02 23.48 20.79
CA SER A 221 -14.19 23.63 19.90
C SER A 221 -15.36 24.42 20.49
N GLY A 222 -15.38 24.61 21.82
CA GLY A 222 -16.39 25.39 22.53
C GLY A 222 -16.00 26.85 22.79
N ILE A 223 -14.83 27.30 22.31
CA ILE A 223 -14.40 28.69 22.47
C ILE A 223 -15.01 29.52 21.34
N SER A 224 -15.77 30.55 21.73
CA SER A 224 -16.40 31.48 20.80
C SER A 224 -15.89 32.90 21.05
N LEU A 225 -15.74 33.67 19.98
CA LEU A 225 -15.50 35.12 20.01
C LEU A 225 -16.79 35.83 19.58
N THR A 226 -17.43 36.52 20.52
CA THR A 226 -18.62 37.34 20.26
C THR A 226 -18.19 38.76 19.94
N ILE A 227 -18.54 39.26 18.75
CA ILE A 227 -18.25 40.64 18.31
C ILE A 227 -19.57 41.38 18.16
N ILE A 228 -19.74 42.48 18.91
CA ILE A 228 -20.86 43.41 18.78
C ILE A 228 -20.37 44.66 18.08
N LYS A 229 -21.05 45.06 17.01
CA LYS A 229 -20.72 46.24 16.20
C LYS A 229 -21.79 47.32 16.33
N ASN A 230 -21.41 48.59 16.19
CA ASN A 230 -22.36 49.69 16.06
C ASN A 230 -22.97 49.75 14.65
N THR A 231 -23.93 50.64 14.45
CA THR A 231 -24.57 50.89 13.13
C THR A 231 -23.59 51.40 12.07
N ALA A 232 -22.43 51.93 12.47
CA ALA A 232 -21.33 52.34 11.59
C ALA A 232 -20.35 51.19 11.25
N GLY A 233 -20.52 50.00 11.84
CA GLY A 233 -19.68 48.81 11.59
C GLY A 233 -18.43 48.68 12.47
N GLU A 234 -18.24 49.58 13.42
CA GLU A 234 -17.13 49.58 14.38
C GLU A 234 -17.40 48.60 15.53
N ASP A 235 -16.34 47.93 16.00
CA ASP A 235 -16.44 46.91 17.05
C ASP A 235 -16.58 47.58 18.42
N ILE A 236 -17.75 47.46 19.04
CA ILE A 236 -18.04 48.02 20.38
C ILE A 236 -17.51 47.08 21.45
N LEU A 237 -17.76 45.78 21.28
CA LEU A 237 -17.41 44.74 22.26
C LEU A 237 -16.91 43.52 21.52
N ARG A 238 -15.76 43.01 21.95
CA ARG A 238 -15.29 41.66 21.63
C ARG A 238 -15.14 40.89 22.93
N ARG A 239 -15.85 39.77 23.07
CA ARG A 239 -15.79 38.93 24.26
C ARG A 239 -15.49 37.49 23.88
N LEU A 240 -14.54 36.88 24.57
CA LEU A 240 -14.15 35.50 24.36
C LEU A 240 -14.76 34.61 25.45
N THR A 241 -15.03 33.34 25.13
CA THR A 241 -15.23 32.32 26.17
C THR A 241 -13.96 32.18 27.01
N PRO A 242 -14.05 32.26 28.36
CA PRO A 242 -12.89 32.06 29.23
C PRO A 242 -12.24 30.70 28.99
N LEU A 243 -10.90 30.68 29.02
CA LEU A 243 -10.16 29.43 28.89
C LEU A 243 -10.34 28.59 30.16
N SER A 244 -10.56 27.29 29.98
CA SER A 244 -10.48 26.32 31.07
C SER A 244 -9.03 26.01 31.42
N GLY A 245 -8.76 25.54 32.65
CA GLY A 245 -7.41 25.16 33.06
C GLY A 245 -6.75 24.11 32.16
N LEU A 246 -7.54 23.22 31.53
CA LEU A 246 -7.02 22.29 30.51
C LEU A 246 -6.54 23.01 29.25
N GLN A 247 -7.29 24.01 28.77
CA GLN A 247 -6.91 24.78 27.59
C GLN A 247 -5.67 25.63 27.87
N GLU A 248 -5.56 26.23 29.07
CA GLU A 248 -4.38 26.96 29.50
C GLU A 248 -3.13 26.07 29.59
N ASP A 249 -3.25 24.88 30.21
CA ASP A 249 -2.16 23.89 30.27
C ASP A 249 -1.73 23.45 28.86
N ILE A 250 -2.67 23.21 27.95
CA ILE A 250 -2.36 22.90 26.55
C ILE A 250 -1.58 24.05 25.89
N LEU A 251 -2.03 25.31 26.04
CA LEU A 251 -1.36 26.46 25.43
C LEU A 251 0.06 26.62 25.99
N GLN A 252 0.23 26.53 27.31
CA GLN A 252 1.52 26.61 27.96
C GLN A 252 2.49 25.55 27.43
N ARG A 253 2.03 24.29 27.31
CA ARG A 253 2.83 23.17 26.78
C ARG A 253 3.17 23.33 25.30
N LEU A 254 2.35 24.05 24.53
CA LEU A 254 2.64 24.42 23.14
C LEU A 254 3.59 25.62 23.04
N GLY A 255 3.98 26.24 24.15
CA GLY A 255 4.79 27.47 24.17
C GLY A 255 3.98 28.71 23.76
N LEU A 256 2.66 28.67 23.89
CA LEU A 256 1.74 29.74 23.55
C LEU A 256 1.21 30.39 24.84
N GLY A 257 1.27 31.71 24.93
CA GLY A 257 0.70 32.45 26.05
C GLY A 257 -0.82 32.53 25.96
N ALA A 258 -1.54 32.34 27.07
CA ALA A 258 -2.98 32.57 27.16
C ALA A 258 -3.36 34.03 26.80
N THR A 259 -2.41 34.96 26.95
CA THR A 259 -2.53 36.36 26.52
C THR A 259 -2.83 36.53 25.04
N LEU A 260 -2.42 35.58 24.18
CA LEU A 260 -2.77 35.59 22.75
C LEU A 260 -4.30 35.56 22.53
N TYR A 261 -5.02 34.87 23.41
CA TYR A 261 -6.48 34.80 23.36
C TYR A 261 -7.10 36.03 24.04
N GLY A 262 -6.54 36.49 25.15
CA GLY A 262 -7.01 37.70 25.85
C GLY A 262 -6.92 38.97 24.99
N GLN A 263 -5.92 39.08 24.12
CA GLN A 263 -5.77 40.20 23.19
C GLN A 263 -6.89 40.34 22.16
N LEU A 264 -7.71 39.30 21.98
CA LEU A 264 -8.87 39.35 21.09
C LEU A 264 -10.07 40.06 21.72
N GLU A 265 -10.07 40.24 23.05
CA GLU A 265 -11.11 40.96 23.75
C GLU A 265 -10.91 42.48 23.61
N ILE A 266 -12.02 43.20 23.41
CA ILE A 266 -12.08 44.65 23.38
C ILE A 266 -13.30 45.04 24.20
N GLN A 267 -13.09 45.83 25.24
CA GLN A 267 -14.17 46.54 25.92
C GLN A 267 -13.98 48.04 25.66
N THR A 268 -14.70 48.56 24.69
CA THR A 268 -14.82 50.02 24.55
C THR A 268 -15.85 50.44 25.58
N ILE A 269 -15.38 50.91 26.75
CA ILE A 269 -16.25 51.49 27.76
C ILE A 269 -16.78 52.80 27.15
N GLY A 270 -18.04 52.78 26.70
CA GLY A 270 -18.76 54.01 26.39
C GLY A 270 -18.84 54.85 27.66
N ILE A 271 -18.32 56.07 27.57
CA ILE A 271 -18.59 57.17 28.52
C ILE A 271 -20.10 57.47 28.48
#